data_AF-A0A831XJZ1-F1
#
_entry.id   AF-A0A831XJZ1-F1
#
_cell.length_a   1.000
_cell.length_b   1.000
_cell.length_c   1.000
_cell.angle_alpha   90.00
_cell.angle_beta   90.00
_cell.angle_gamma   90.00
#
_symmetry.space_group_name_H-M   'P 1'
#
loop_
_entity.id
_entity.type
_entity.pdbx_description
1 polymer ?
#
loop_
_entity_poly.entity_id
_entity_poly.type
_entity_poly.pdbx_seq_one_letter_code
_entity_poly.pdbx_strand_id
1 'polypeptide(L)'
;MEYPTFEEKSSAAVAFNRARRDWDKTKLVAMYRDGRYTGQWESYTVREMAHDLHHLITAWRILGLQPQERVAIMARNRPRWIHTLRSLLASNVVVAPIYPTLTAEDAGFILRDCGARYIVVDALEQAEKILSVFDGLPDLQKIYVMDAIDTPPDSRIAPYTDLIAMAEGRVDMEAIYQRVREIDREVLALLLYTSGTTGRPKGVMLTNANILSQRVILPRLDFVPDDVYLNHLPFSHGFGLTSDLFGSADVGATLVIADGIAPEQIRHALHTIRPTVLM
;
A
#
# COMPACT_ATOMS: atom_id res chain seq x y z
N MET A 1 -16.46 7.51 16.96
CA MET A 1 -16.95 7.50 15.56
C MET A 1 -17.18 6.04 15.21
N GLU A 2 -18.41 5.67 14.86
CA GLU A 2 -18.73 4.27 14.56
C GLU A 2 -18.61 4.05 13.04
N TYR A 3 -17.71 3.16 12.61
CA TYR A 3 -17.58 2.79 11.20
C TYR A 3 -18.85 2.06 10.76
N PRO A 4 -19.47 2.39 9.61
CA PRO A 4 -20.57 1.60 9.08
C PRO A 4 -20.07 0.19 8.69
N THR A 5 -21.01 -0.75 8.57
CA THR A 5 -20.71 -2.06 7.98
C THR A 5 -20.83 -1.97 6.47
N PHE A 6 -19.87 -2.55 5.75
CA PHE A 6 -19.85 -2.60 4.29
C PHE A 6 -20.10 -4.03 3.82
N GLU A 7 -20.74 -4.17 2.66
CA GLU A 7 -20.67 -5.41 1.92
C GLU A 7 -19.24 -5.61 1.42
N GLU A 8 -18.63 -6.79 1.67
CA GLU A 8 -17.23 -7.07 1.33
C GLU A 8 -17.03 -7.34 -0.18
N LYS A 9 -17.42 -6.37 -1.01
CA LYS A 9 -17.22 -6.36 -2.47
C LYS A 9 -15.81 -5.95 -2.90
N SER A 10 -15.07 -5.29 -2.01
CA SER A 10 -13.73 -4.78 -2.29
C SER A 10 -12.77 -5.03 -1.13
N SER A 11 -11.46 -5.04 -1.39
CA SER A 11 -10.45 -5.13 -0.33
C SER A 11 -10.48 -3.92 0.61
N ALA A 12 -10.98 -2.77 0.13
CA ALA A 12 -11.26 -1.60 0.96
C ALA A 12 -12.42 -1.87 1.92
N ALA A 13 -13.56 -2.37 1.44
CA ALA A 13 -14.70 -2.72 2.29
C ALA A 13 -14.32 -3.73 3.39
N VAL A 14 -13.52 -4.75 3.06
CA VAL A 14 -12.97 -5.68 4.06
C VAL A 14 -12.14 -4.91 5.10
N ALA A 15 -11.21 -4.05 4.68
CA ALA A 15 -10.37 -3.29 5.60
C ALA A 15 -11.19 -2.40 6.56
N PHE A 16 -12.24 -1.73 6.06
CA PHE A 16 -13.13 -0.92 6.91
C PHE A 16 -13.94 -1.78 7.90
N ASN A 17 -14.43 -2.95 7.48
CA ASN A 17 -15.11 -3.89 8.38
C ASN A 17 -14.17 -4.43 9.47
N ARG A 18 -12.92 -4.74 9.12
CA ARG A 18 -11.90 -5.14 10.10
C ARG A 18 -11.56 -4.00 11.04
N ALA A 19 -11.45 -2.77 10.52
CA ALA A 19 -11.16 -1.60 11.34
C ALA A 19 -12.24 -1.33 12.40
N ARG A 20 -13.51 -1.53 12.06
CA ARG A 20 -14.64 -1.44 13.01
C ARG A 20 -14.46 -2.39 14.20
N ARG A 21 -13.98 -3.62 13.96
CA ARG A 21 -13.85 -4.68 14.99
C ARG A 21 -12.59 -4.53 15.84
N ASP A 22 -11.49 -4.13 15.20
CA ASP A 22 -10.15 -4.20 15.77
C ASP A 22 -9.55 -2.80 16.04
N TRP A 23 -10.41 -1.77 16.17
CA TRP A 23 -10.05 -0.35 16.21
C TRP A 23 -8.88 0.00 17.14
N ASP A 24 -8.88 -0.55 18.35
CA ASP A 24 -7.86 -0.27 19.37
C ASP A 24 -6.78 -1.37 19.46
N LYS A 25 -6.82 -2.36 18.57
CA LYS A 25 -5.83 -3.46 18.56
C LYS A 25 -4.66 -3.12 17.65
N THR A 26 -3.47 -3.56 18.06
CA THR A 26 -2.30 -3.64 17.19
C THR A 26 -2.56 -4.62 16.06
N LYS A 27 -2.38 -4.17 14.82
CA LYS A 27 -2.50 -5.01 13.61
C LYS A 27 -1.34 -4.87 12.65
N LEU A 28 -0.41 -3.95 12.93
CA LEU A 28 0.84 -3.80 12.21
C LEU A 28 1.99 -3.58 13.20
N VAL A 29 3.14 -4.22 12.94
CA VAL A 29 4.40 -3.99 13.66
C VAL A 29 5.51 -3.81 12.63
N ALA A 30 6.36 -2.80 12.82
CA ALA A 30 7.47 -2.50 11.91
C ALA A 30 8.59 -1.74 12.62
N MET A 31 9.78 -1.68 12.04
CA MET A 31 10.91 -0.87 12.55
C MET A 31 10.82 0.62 12.19
N TYR A 32 9.60 1.14 12.07
CA TYR A 32 9.32 2.51 11.65
C TYR A 32 8.31 3.16 12.60
N ARG A 33 8.44 4.46 12.86
CA ARG A 33 7.44 5.32 13.51
C ARG A 33 7.37 6.65 12.78
N ASP A 34 6.17 7.14 12.48
CA ASP A 34 5.94 8.44 11.82
C ASP A 34 6.77 8.63 10.52
N GLY A 35 7.00 7.54 9.80
CA GLY A 35 7.80 7.51 8.57
C GLY A 35 9.32 7.50 8.76
N ARG A 36 9.82 7.42 9.99
CA ARG A 36 11.25 7.32 10.29
C ARG A 36 11.60 5.91 10.72
N TYR A 37 12.75 5.43 10.27
CA TYR A 37 13.31 4.16 10.75
C TYR A 37 13.80 4.34 12.19
N THR A 38 13.32 3.51 13.11
CA THR A 38 13.63 3.60 14.55
C THR A 38 14.66 2.55 14.98
N GLY A 39 14.80 1.47 14.20
CA GLY A 39 15.59 0.30 14.60
C GLY A 39 15.01 -0.45 15.80
N GLN A 40 13.77 -0.18 16.19
CA GLN A 40 13.04 -0.82 17.28
C GLN A 40 11.64 -1.22 16.80
N TRP A 41 11.09 -2.31 17.34
CA TRP A 41 9.76 -2.78 16.95
C TRP A 41 8.67 -1.82 17.43
N GLU A 42 8.04 -1.14 16.49
CA GLU A 42 6.96 -0.19 16.73
C GLU A 42 5.62 -0.81 16.38
N SER A 43 4.68 -0.72 17.31
CA SER A 43 3.31 -1.22 17.12
C SER A 43 2.40 -0.12 16.57
N TYR A 44 1.50 -0.53 15.68
CA TYR A 44 0.48 0.32 15.09
C TYR A 44 -0.89 -0.28 15.35
N THR A 45 -1.68 0.46 16.12
CA THR A 45 -3.10 0.20 16.26
C THR A 45 -3.83 0.54 14.96
N VAL A 46 -4.99 -0.08 14.74
CA VAL A 46 -5.87 0.29 13.62
C VAL A 46 -6.23 1.77 13.68
N ARG A 47 -6.51 2.32 14.86
CA ARG A 47 -6.79 3.75 15.08
C ARG A 47 -5.66 4.65 14.56
N GLU A 48 -4.41 4.32 14.87
CA GLU A 48 -3.24 5.09 14.39
C GLU A 48 -3.11 5.01 12.86
N MET A 49 -3.27 3.83 12.26
CA MET A 49 -3.22 3.67 10.81
C MET A 49 -4.38 4.37 10.08
N ALA A 50 -5.56 4.39 10.71
CA ALA A 50 -6.75 5.01 10.13
C ALA A 50 -6.61 6.53 10.00
N HIS A 51 -5.84 7.18 10.88
CA HIS A 51 -5.50 8.59 10.76
C HIS A 51 -4.87 8.89 9.38
N ASP A 52 -3.75 8.24 9.08
CA ASP A 52 -3.04 8.41 7.80
C ASP A 52 -3.92 8.00 6.62
N LEU A 53 -4.64 6.88 6.76
CA LEU A 53 -5.52 6.36 5.71
C LEU A 53 -6.55 7.41 5.28
N HIS A 54 -7.26 8.03 6.22
CA HIS A 54 -8.30 9.02 5.90
C HIS A 54 -7.74 10.30 5.29
N HIS A 55 -6.57 10.75 5.79
CA HIS A 55 -5.90 11.91 5.23
C HIS A 55 -5.46 11.65 3.79
N LEU A 56 -4.88 10.49 3.51
CA LEU A 56 -4.48 10.13 2.14
C LEU A 56 -5.67 10.02 1.20
N ILE A 57 -6.76 9.35 1.60
CA ILE A 57 -7.99 9.26 0.78
C ILE A 57 -8.50 10.67 0.43
N THR A 58 -8.50 11.57 1.43
CA THR A 58 -8.89 12.96 1.25
C THR A 58 -7.92 13.72 0.34
N ALA A 59 -6.62 13.51 0.49
CA ALA A 59 -5.58 14.13 -0.33
C ALA A 59 -5.71 13.75 -1.80
N TRP A 60 -5.90 12.46 -2.10
CA TRP A 60 -6.13 11.98 -3.47
C TRP A 60 -7.35 12.65 -4.10
N ARG A 61 -8.43 12.83 -3.32
CA ARG A 61 -9.62 13.57 -3.77
C ARG A 61 -9.33 15.05 -4.03
N ILE A 62 -8.57 15.72 -3.16
CA ILE A 62 -8.18 17.14 -3.33
C ILE A 62 -7.30 17.34 -4.57
N LEU A 63 -6.39 16.39 -4.83
CA LEU A 63 -5.58 16.35 -6.04
C LEU A 63 -6.41 16.09 -7.31
N GLY A 64 -7.70 15.78 -7.18
CA GLY A 64 -8.60 15.53 -8.30
C GLY A 64 -8.41 14.15 -8.94
N LEU A 65 -7.75 13.21 -8.25
CA LEU A 65 -7.54 11.86 -8.74
C LEU A 65 -8.89 11.15 -8.88
N GLN A 66 -9.19 10.71 -10.10
CA GLN A 66 -10.45 10.08 -10.46
C GLN A 66 -10.41 8.57 -10.21
N PRO A 67 -11.58 7.93 -9.95
CA PRO A 67 -11.68 6.48 -9.96
C PRO A 67 -11.07 5.88 -11.23
N GLN A 68 -10.39 4.75 -11.09
CA GLN A 68 -9.75 3.99 -12.17
C GLN A 68 -8.56 4.70 -12.87
N GLU A 69 -8.13 5.87 -12.39
CA GLU A 69 -6.77 6.36 -12.66
C GLU A 69 -5.72 5.50 -11.94
N ARG A 70 -4.44 5.61 -12.34
CA ARG A 70 -3.37 4.76 -11.84
C ARG A 70 -2.40 5.54 -10.96
N VAL A 71 -1.98 4.92 -9.85
CA VAL A 71 -0.89 5.40 -9.02
C VAL A 71 0.09 4.26 -8.78
N ALA A 72 1.37 4.54 -8.97
CA ALA A 72 2.43 3.56 -8.74
C ALA A 72 3.01 3.67 -7.33
N ILE A 73 3.52 2.56 -6.81
CA ILE A 73 4.29 2.54 -5.56
C ILE A 73 5.61 1.83 -5.81
N MET A 74 6.73 2.53 -5.64
CA MET A 74 8.09 1.99 -5.83
C MET A 74 8.89 2.19 -4.55
N ALA A 75 8.70 1.29 -3.59
CA ALA A 75 9.25 1.43 -2.25
C ALA A 75 9.44 0.05 -1.60
N ARG A 76 10.40 -0.05 -0.67
CA ARG A 76 10.49 -1.20 0.24
C ARG A 76 9.26 -1.30 1.15
N ASN A 77 9.01 -2.50 1.67
CA ASN A 77 7.89 -2.75 2.60
C ASN A 77 8.06 -1.88 3.85
N ARG A 78 7.04 -1.10 4.17
CA ARG A 78 6.97 -0.23 5.37
C ARG A 78 5.55 0.25 5.61
N PRO A 79 5.22 0.82 6.79
CA PRO A 79 3.87 1.28 7.09
C PRO A 79 3.28 2.24 6.04
N ARG A 80 4.05 3.26 5.61
CA ARG A 80 3.59 4.21 4.56
C ARG A 80 3.30 3.54 3.22
N TRP A 81 3.93 2.40 2.89
CA TRP A 81 3.58 1.59 1.72
C TRP A 81 2.15 1.05 1.83
N ILE A 82 1.81 0.48 2.98
CA ILE A 82 0.48 -0.08 3.27
C ILE A 82 -0.57 1.04 3.30
N HIS A 83 -0.28 2.17 3.96
CA HIS A 83 -1.19 3.31 4.02
C HIS A 83 -1.49 3.86 2.62
N THR A 84 -0.46 3.97 1.78
CA THR A 84 -0.60 4.37 0.37
C THR A 84 -1.51 3.40 -0.38
N LEU A 85 -1.20 2.10 -0.38
CA LEU A 85 -2.02 1.09 -1.07
C LEU A 85 -3.47 1.14 -0.62
N ARG A 86 -3.72 1.10 0.70
CA ARG A 86 -5.07 1.03 1.26
C ARG A 86 -5.87 2.29 0.97
N SER A 87 -5.24 3.47 0.98
CA SER A 87 -5.91 4.73 0.64
C SER A 87 -6.31 4.79 -0.83
N LEU A 88 -5.44 4.35 -1.74
CA LEU A 88 -5.72 4.32 -3.18
C LEU A 88 -6.86 3.33 -3.50
N LEU A 89 -6.82 2.12 -2.92
CA LEU A 89 -7.89 1.13 -3.09
C LEU A 89 -9.22 1.65 -2.53
N ALA A 90 -9.22 2.33 -1.37
CA ALA A 90 -10.41 2.97 -0.81
C ALA A 90 -10.90 4.17 -1.65
N SER A 91 -10.04 4.79 -2.45
CA SER A 91 -10.38 5.82 -3.43
C SER A 91 -10.88 5.27 -4.78
N ASN A 92 -10.96 3.94 -4.95
CA ASN A 92 -11.24 3.27 -6.23
C ASN A 92 -10.18 3.55 -7.31
N VAL A 93 -8.92 3.72 -6.91
CA VAL A 93 -7.77 3.97 -7.78
C VAL A 93 -7.02 2.67 -8.02
N VAL A 94 -6.53 2.47 -9.25
CA VAL A 94 -5.76 1.28 -9.63
C VAL A 94 -4.30 1.47 -9.19
N VAL A 95 -3.76 0.49 -8.48
CA VAL A 95 -2.39 0.57 -7.96
C VAL A 95 -1.43 -0.28 -8.78
N ALA A 96 -0.29 0.29 -9.15
CA ALA A 96 0.81 -0.42 -9.80
C ALA A 96 2.03 -0.52 -8.87
N PRO A 97 2.17 -1.60 -8.08
CA PRO A 97 3.39 -1.86 -7.33
C PRO A 97 4.58 -2.11 -8.27
N ILE A 98 5.70 -1.45 -7.98
CA ILE A 98 6.96 -1.54 -8.75
C ILE A 98 8.09 -1.93 -7.81
N TYR A 99 8.95 -2.83 -8.25
CA TYR A 99 10.15 -3.18 -7.48
C TYR A 99 11.11 -2.00 -7.41
N PRO A 100 11.59 -1.59 -6.23
CA PRO A 100 12.54 -0.48 -6.08
C PRO A 100 13.91 -0.76 -6.74
N THR A 101 14.22 -2.02 -7.00
CA THR A 101 15.45 -2.48 -7.65
C THR A 101 15.45 -2.30 -9.16
N LEU A 102 14.31 -1.96 -9.79
CA LEU A 102 14.26 -1.73 -11.23
C LEU A 102 15.08 -0.50 -11.64
N THR A 103 15.55 -0.54 -12.87
CA THR A 103 16.22 0.59 -13.52
C THR A 103 15.22 1.74 -13.77
N ALA A 104 15.72 2.94 -14.04
CA ALA A 104 14.88 4.07 -14.43
C ALA A 104 14.09 3.78 -15.73
N GLU A 105 14.72 3.10 -16.69
CA GLU A 105 14.09 2.74 -17.96
C GLU A 105 12.93 1.76 -17.76
N ASP A 106 13.15 0.70 -16.99
CA ASP A 106 12.10 -0.31 -16.72
C ASP A 106 10.95 0.29 -15.91
N ALA A 107 11.25 1.09 -14.88
CA ALA A 107 10.23 1.78 -14.10
C ALA A 107 9.47 2.79 -14.97
N GLY A 108 10.17 3.55 -15.83
CA GLY A 108 9.58 4.49 -16.77
C GLY A 108 8.70 3.80 -17.82
N PHE A 109 9.08 2.61 -18.29
CA PHE A 109 8.23 1.79 -19.14
C PHE A 109 6.92 1.43 -18.43
N ILE A 110 7.00 0.91 -17.21
CA ILE A 110 5.82 0.53 -16.42
C ILE A 110 4.91 1.74 -16.17
N LEU A 111 5.47 2.88 -15.75
CA LEU A 111 4.72 4.10 -15.46
C LEU A 111 3.98 4.63 -16.67
N ARG A 112 4.60 4.55 -17.86
CA ARG A 112 4.00 4.95 -19.12
C ARG A 112 2.92 3.97 -19.57
N ASP A 113 3.19 2.67 -19.49
CA ASP A 113 2.28 1.61 -19.90
C ASP A 113 0.99 1.60 -19.06
N CYS A 114 1.11 1.77 -17.74
CA CYS A 114 -0.07 1.89 -16.88
C CYS A 114 -0.67 3.31 -16.87
N GLY A 115 -0.01 4.32 -17.44
CA GLY A 115 -0.47 5.72 -17.41
C GLY A 115 -0.65 6.24 -15.98
N ALA A 116 0.37 6.06 -15.14
CA ALA A 116 0.32 6.50 -13.74
C ALA A 116 0.30 8.03 -13.62
N ARG A 117 -0.63 8.55 -12.81
CA ARG A 117 -0.77 9.99 -12.51
C ARG A 117 0.19 10.45 -11.44
N TYR A 118 0.43 9.58 -10.46
CA TYR A 118 1.36 9.80 -9.37
C TYR A 118 2.18 8.54 -9.13
N ILE A 119 3.36 8.72 -8.53
CA ILE A 119 4.15 7.62 -7.98
C ILE A 119 4.60 7.99 -6.56
N VAL A 120 4.51 7.02 -5.66
CA VAL A 120 5.02 7.13 -4.30
C VAL A 120 6.27 6.26 -4.16
N VAL A 121 7.38 6.85 -3.74
CA VAL A 121 8.70 6.19 -3.65
C VAL A 121 9.26 6.26 -2.24
N ASP A 122 10.23 5.39 -1.91
CA ASP A 122 10.73 5.35 -0.54
C ASP A 122 11.63 6.53 -0.16
N ALA A 123 12.67 6.79 -0.95
CA ALA A 123 13.69 7.79 -0.68
C ALA A 123 13.93 8.73 -1.88
N LEU A 124 14.68 9.83 -1.66
CA LEU A 124 15.01 10.81 -2.69
C LEU A 124 15.72 10.18 -3.89
N GLU A 125 16.61 9.22 -3.67
CA GLU A 125 17.31 8.49 -4.74
C GLU A 125 16.33 7.82 -5.72
N GLN A 126 15.26 7.19 -5.22
CA GLN A 126 14.23 6.62 -6.09
C GLN A 126 13.44 7.71 -6.82
N ALA A 127 13.23 8.86 -6.18
CA ALA A 127 12.57 9.98 -6.82
C ALA A 127 13.40 10.56 -7.96
N GLU A 128 14.72 10.73 -7.77
CA GLU A 128 15.67 11.17 -8.79
C GLU A 128 15.76 10.18 -9.95
N LYS A 129 15.74 8.89 -9.65
CA LYS A 129 15.65 7.82 -10.66
C LYS A 129 14.43 8.03 -11.56
N ILE A 130 13.24 8.24 -11.00
CA ILE A 130 12.03 8.50 -11.80
C ILE A 130 12.09 9.87 -12.49
N LEU A 131 12.64 10.88 -11.82
CA LEU A 131 12.80 12.23 -12.38
C LEU A 131 13.61 12.20 -13.68
N SER A 132 14.64 11.35 -13.76
CA SER A 132 15.50 11.19 -14.95
C SER A 132 14.76 10.75 -16.21
N VAL A 133 13.59 10.11 -16.06
CA VAL A 133 12.73 9.66 -17.17
C VAL A 133 11.39 10.39 -17.24
N PHE A 134 11.17 11.39 -16.38
CA PHE A 134 9.88 12.05 -16.18
C PHE A 134 9.31 12.68 -17.45
N ASP A 135 10.15 13.30 -18.29
CA ASP A 135 9.69 13.94 -19.54
C ASP A 135 9.14 12.93 -20.56
N GLY A 136 9.45 11.64 -20.40
CA GLY A 136 8.86 10.54 -21.17
C GLY A 136 7.55 9.98 -20.59
N LEU A 137 7.03 10.55 -19.50
CA LEU A 137 5.86 10.08 -18.76
C LEU A 137 4.73 11.11 -18.85
N PRO A 138 3.97 11.14 -19.96
CA PRO A 138 3.02 12.22 -20.25
C PRO A 138 1.89 12.36 -19.22
N ASP A 139 1.54 11.27 -18.54
CA ASP A 139 0.47 11.25 -17.55
C ASP A 139 0.94 11.55 -16.12
N LEU A 140 2.24 11.42 -15.84
CA LEU A 140 2.80 11.55 -14.49
C LEU A 140 2.91 13.01 -14.09
N GLN A 141 2.26 13.38 -13.01
CA GLN A 141 2.20 14.76 -12.53
C GLN A 141 3.18 15.03 -11.38
N LYS A 142 3.35 14.07 -10.46
CA LYS A 142 4.11 14.27 -9.22
C LYS A 142 4.70 12.96 -8.71
N ILE A 143 5.87 13.08 -8.07
CA ILE A 143 6.55 12.02 -7.33
C ILE A 143 6.48 12.38 -5.84
N TYR A 144 5.94 11.49 -5.01
CA TYR A 144 5.88 11.66 -3.56
C TYR A 144 6.90 10.77 -2.87
N VAL A 145 7.70 11.33 -1.96
CA VAL A 145 8.77 10.61 -1.27
C VAL A 145 8.38 10.39 0.18
N MET A 146 8.33 9.12 0.62
CA MET A 146 7.92 8.85 2.01
C MET A 146 9.02 8.96 3.06
N ASP A 147 10.29 9.19 2.69
CA ASP A 147 11.29 9.72 3.63
C ASP A 147 11.14 11.25 3.76
N ALA A 148 11.64 11.81 4.86
CA ALA A 148 11.65 13.25 5.04
C ALA A 148 12.64 13.89 4.05
N ILE A 149 12.14 14.82 3.25
CA ILE A 149 12.93 15.58 2.27
C ILE A 149 12.48 17.04 2.29
N ASP A 150 13.40 17.94 1.95
CA ASP A 150 13.10 19.33 1.68
C ASP A 150 13.09 19.55 0.17
N THR A 151 11.98 20.05 -0.36
CA THR A 151 11.86 20.38 -1.78
C THR A 151 11.34 21.80 -1.98
N PRO A 152 11.80 22.52 -3.02
CA PRO A 152 11.20 23.79 -3.39
C PRO A 152 9.69 23.63 -3.69
N PRO A 153 8.89 24.69 -3.48
CA PRO A 153 7.52 24.74 -3.99
C PRO A 153 7.47 24.42 -5.49
N ASP A 154 6.37 23.80 -5.93
CA ASP A 154 6.12 23.44 -7.34
C ASP A 154 7.10 22.44 -7.98
N SER A 155 8.01 21.85 -7.22
CA SER A 155 8.84 20.73 -7.67
C SER A 155 7.99 19.54 -8.14
N ARG A 156 8.50 18.78 -9.12
CA ARG A 156 7.95 17.48 -9.54
C ARG A 156 8.04 16.43 -8.43
N ILE A 157 8.97 16.63 -7.48
CA ILE A 157 9.15 15.80 -6.29
C ILE A 157 8.59 16.57 -5.09
N ALA A 158 7.80 15.90 -4.25
CA ALA A 158 7.28 16.45 -3.00
C ALA A 158 7.39 15.43 -1.85
N PRO A 159 7.48 15.87 -0.59
CA PRO A 159 7.44 14.96 0.54
C PRO A 159 6.03 14.36 0.68
N TYR A 160 5.97 13.10 1.12
CA TYR A 160 4.72 12.38 1.39
C TYR A 160 3.86 13.07 2.46
N THR A 161 4.49 13.79 3.38
CA THR A 161 3.79 14.55 4.43
C THR A 161 2.94 15.67 3.86
N ASP A 162 3.20 16.16 2.65
CA ASP A 162 2.34 17.16 1.99
C ASP A 162 0.96 16.58 1.68
N LEU A 163 0.86 15.28 1.36
CA LEU A 163 -0.43 14.61 1.19
C LEU A 163 -1.24 14.63 2.49
N ILE A 164 -0.58 14.34 3.61
CA ILE A 164 -1.24 14.34 4.93
C ILE A 164 -1.66 15.76 5.30
N ALA A 165 -0.74 16.73 5.20
CA ALA A 165 -1.00 18.13 5.54
C ALA A 165 -2.11 18.76 4.68
N MET A 166 -2.21 18.39 3.41
CA MET A 166 -3.26 18.87 2.49
C MET A 166 -4.68 18.52 2.96
N ALA A 167 -4.83 17.40 3.68
CA ALA A 167 -6.10 16.89 4.16
C ALA A 167 -6.45 17.33 5.60
N GLU A 168 -5.53 18.02 6.29
CA GLU A 168 -5.70 18.46 7.68
C GLU A 168 -6.97 19.33 7.82
N GLY A 169 -7.85 18.95 8.75
CA GLY A 169 -9.15 19.62 8.95
C GLY A 169 -10.15 19.48 7.79
N ARG A 170 -9.87 18.66 6.78
CA ARG A 170 -10.70 18.49 5.55
C ARG A 170 -11.20 17.06 5.34
N VAL A 171 -10.91 16.16 6.27
CA VAL A 171 -11.39 14.77 6.23
C VAL A 171 -12.91 14.74 6.33
N ASP A 172 -13.53 14.16 5.31
CA ASP A 172 -14.98 13.96 5.21
C ASP A 172 -15.27 12.47 5.19
N MET A 173 -15.63 11.95 6.36
CA MET A 173 -15.83 10.51 6.54
C MET A 173 -17.01 9.97 5.75
N GLU A 174 -18.08 10.75 5.56
CA GLU A 174 -19.22 10.27 4.80
C GLU A 174 -18.87 10.16 3.32
N ALA A 175 -18.11 11.11 2.76
CA ALA A 175 -17.61 10.97 1.39
C ALA A 175 -16.67 9.76 1.22
N ILE A 176 -15.84 9.45 2.22
CA ILE A 176 -15.00 8.25 2.20
C ILE A 176 -15.88 7.00 2.20
N TYR A 177 -16.84 6.91 3.10
CA TYR A 177 -17.74 5.76 3.18
C TYR A 177 -18.55 5.59 1.90
N GLN A 178 -19.06 6.68 1.34
CA GLN A 178 -19.81 6.64 0.10
C GLN A 178 -18.94 6.10 -1.05
N ARG A 179 -17.70 6.57 -1.17
CA ARG A 179 -16.76 6.04 -2.17
C ARG A 179 -16.53 4.55 -1.99
N VAL A 180 -16.31 4.07 -0.76
CA VAL A 180 -16.08 2.64 -0.50
C VAL A 180 -17.30 1.78 -0.85
N ARG A 181 -18.52 2.26 -0.61
CA ARG A 181 -19.77 1.55 -0.98
C ARG A 181 -19.94 1.39 -2.49
N GLU A 182 -19.45 2.35 -3.27
CA GLU A 182 -19.59 2.39 -4.73
C GLU A 182 -18.59 1.48 -5.46
N ILE A 183 -17.59 0.92 -4.78
CA ILE A 183 -16.59 0.04 -5.40
C ILE A 183 -17.23 -1.30 -5.73
N ASP A 184 -17.45 -1.54 -7.02
CA ASP A 184 -17.87 -2.84 -7.52
C ASP A 184 -16.70 -3.85 -7.50
N ARG A 185 -17.01 -5.14 -7.30
CA ARG A 185 -16.00 -6.20 -7.21
C ARG A 185 -15.27 -6.45 -8.53
N GLU A 186 -15.87 -6.13 -9.67
CA GLU A 186 -15.30 -6.40 -10.99
C GLU A 186 -14.43 -5.25 -11.52
N VAL A 187 -14.34 -4.11 -10.80
CA VAL A 187 -13.42 -3.03 -11.18
C VAL A 187 -11.97 -3.40 -10.89
N LEU A 188 -11.07 -2.85 -11.72
CA LEU A 188 -9.64 -3.06 -11.59
C LEU A 188 -9.13 -2.46 -10.28
N ALA A 189 -8.26 -3.20 -9.59
CA ALA A 189 -7.66 -2.79 -8.33
C ALA A 189 -6.13 -2.73 -8.42
N LEU A 190 -5.50 -3.70 -9.09
CA LEU A 190 -4.04 -3.80 -9.19
C LEU A 190 -3.58 -4.09 -10.61
N LEU A 191 -2.40 -3.57 -10.92
CA LEU A 191 -1.58 -3.95 -12.08
C LEU A 191 -0.24 -4.48 -11.58
N LEU A 192 -0.07 -5.82 -11.58
CA LEU A 192 1.19 -6.45 -11.19
C LEU A 192 2.04 -6.73 -12.43
N TYR A 193 3.16 -6.03 -12.56
CA TYR A 193 4.05 -6.23 -13.70
C TYR A 193 4.93 -7.45 -13.52
N THR A 194 4.97 -8.31 -14.54
CA THR A 194 5.81 -9.51 -14.60
C THR A 194 6.70 -9.43 -15.84
N SER A 195 7.88 -10.03 -15.82
CA SER A 195 8.87 -9.95 -16.92
C SER A 195 8.31 -10.38 -18.28
N GLY A 196 7.25 -11.20 -18.30
CA GLY A 196 6.61 -11.68 -19.52
C GLY A 196 7.52 -12.60 -20.34
N THR A 197 6.93 -13.48 -21.15
CA THR A 197 7.71 -14.38 -22.03
C THR A 197 8.35 -13.66 -23.21
N THR A 198 7.97 -12.40 -23.47
CA THR A 198 8.37 -11.60 -24.63
C THR A 198 9.41 -10.52 -24.30
N GLY A 199 10.05 -10.58 -23.12
CA GLY A 199 11.12 -9.68 -22.69
C GLY A 199 10.68 -8.30 -22.18
N ARG A 200 9.50 -7.81 -22.55
CA ARG A 200 8.89 -6.60 -21.97
C ARG A 200 7.89 -6.95 -20.86
N PRO A 201 7.93 -6.23 -19.71
CA PRO A 201 6.99 -6.46 -18.65
C PRO A 201 5.53 -6.32 -19.09
N LYS A 202 4.64 -7.16 -18.55
CA LYS A 202 3.18 -7.10 -18.80
C LYS A 202 2.45 -6.90 -17.49
N GLY A 203 1.52 -5.95 -17.45
CA GLY A 203 0.65 -5.68 -16.30
C GLY A 203 -0.44 -6.74 -16.18
N VAL A 204 -0.35 -7.58 -15.15
CA VAL A 204 -1.41 -8.52 -14.77
C VAL A 204 -2.53 -7.72 -14.10
N MET A 205 -3.68 -7.67 -14.75
CA MET A 205 -4.88 -7.00 -14.26
C MET A 205 -5.57 -7.85 -13.19
N LEU A 206 -5.72 -7.30 -11.98
CA LEU A 206 -6.45 -7.94 -10.89
C LEU A 206 -7.59 -7.04 -10.42
N THR A 207 -8.81 -7.57 -10.49
CA THR A 207 -10.00 -6.93 -9.93
C THR A 207 -10.08 -7.14 -8.42
N ASN A 208 -10.97 -6.41 -7.75
CA ASN A 208 -11.31 -6.69 -6.35
C ASN A 208 -11.77 -8.14 -6.15
N ALA A 209 -12.54 -8.69 -7.08
CA ALA A 209 -12.97 -10.08 -7.06
C ALA A 209 -11.79 -11.06 -7.11
N ASN A 210 -10.75 -10.77 -7.90
CA ASN A 210 -9.53 -11.59 -7.90
C ASN A 210 -8.82 -11.55 -6.54
N ILE A 211 -8.66 -10.36 -5.95
CA ILE A 211 -8.02 -10.22 -4.61
C ILE A 211 -8.81 -11.00 -3.56
N LEU A 212 -10.13 -10.86 -3.54
CA LEU A 212 -11.00 -11.52 -2.56
C LEU A 212 -11.11 -13.03 -2.78
N SER A 213 -10.87 -13.52 -4.00
CA SER A 213 -10.98 -14.95 -4.31
C SER A 213 -10.02 -15.82 -3.48
N GLN A 214 -8.88 -15.27 -3.05
CA GLN A 214 -7.90 -15.99 -2.23
C GLN A 214 -8.48 -16.45 -0.89
N ARG A 215 -9.52 -15.79 -0.37
CA ARG A 215 -10.16 -16.12 0.91
C ARG A 215 -10.69 -17.54 0.98
N VAL A 216 -10.95 -18.17 -0.17
CA VAL A 216 -11.37 -19.58 -0.26
C VAL A 216 -10.34 -20.55 0.37
N ILE A 217 -9.07 -20.15 0.47
CA ILE A 217 -8.02 -20.98 1.06
C ILE A 217 -7.91 -20.82 2.58
N LEU A 218 -8.32 -19.68 3.14
CA LEU A 218 -8.07 -19.35 4.55
C LEU A 218 -8.64 -20.39 5.54
N PRO A 219 -9.88 -20.91 5.36
CA PRO A 219 -10.39 -21.96 6.26
C PRO A 219 -9.67 -23.31 6.15
N ARG A 220 -8.80 -23.51 5.13
CA ARG A 220 -8.00 -24.73 4.97
C ARG A 220 -6.61 -24.63 5.59
N LEU A 221 -6.19 -23.42 5.97
CA LEU A 221 -4.87 -23.16 6.56
C LEU A 221 -4.95 -22.99 8.08
N ASP A 222 -6.14 -23.06 8.66
CA ASP A 222 -6.42 -22.92 10.10
C ASP A 222 -5.84 -21.63 10.72
N PHE A 223 -5.69 -20.57 9.91
CA PHE A 223 -5.25 -19.26 10.38
C PHE A 223 -6.33 -18.55 11.19
N VAL A 224 -5.92 -17.89 12.28
CA VAL A 224 -6.79 -17.27 13.28
C VAL A 224 -6.43 -15.80 13.54
N PRO A 225 -7.37 -14.96 14.03
CA PRO A 225 -7.11 -13.53 14.27
C PRO A 225 -5.99 -13.20 15.28
N ASP A 226 -5.58 -14.18 16.09
CA ASP A 226 -4.49 -14.05 17.06
C ASP A 226 -3.12 -14.41 16.46
N ASP A 227 -3.08 -14.85 15.19
CA ASP A 227 -1.83 -15.12 14.49
C ASP A 227 -0.96 -13.87 14.29
N VAL A 228 0.33 -14.12 14.16
CA VAL A 228 1.36 -13.14 13.87
C VAL A 228 2.07 -13.55 12.58
N TYR A 229 1.83 -12.79 11.51
CA TYR A 229 2.42 -12.98 10.19
C TYR A 229 3.76 -12.25 10.13
N LEU A 230 4.84 -12.94 9.75
CA LEU A 230 6.11 -12.29 9.42
C LEU A 230 6.23 -12.10 7.90
N ASN A 231 6.01 -10.86 7.45
CA ASN A 231 6.22 -10.48 6.07
C ASN A 231 7.71 -10.24 5.79
N HIS A 232 8.27 -11.06 4.90
CA HIS A 232 9.62 -10.91 4.36
C HIS A 232 9.64 -10.80 2.82
N LEU A 233 8.49 -11.07 2.18
CA LEU A 233 8.35 -11.01 0.74
C LEU A 233 7.97 -9.58 0.29
N PRO A 234 8.52 -9.08 -0.82
CA PRO A 234 8.17 -7.74 -1.32
C PRO A 234 6.68 -7.60 -1.60
N PHE A 235 6.07 -6.49 -1.18
CA PHE A 235 4.69 -6.16 -1.53
C PHE A 235 4.53 -5.76 -3.01
N SER A 236 5.64 -5.50 -3.72
CA SER A 236 5.64 -5.36 -5.18
C SER A 236 5.48 -6.71 -5.91
N HIS A 237 5.59 -7.84 -5.21
CA HIS A 237 5.35 -9.17 -5.75
C HIS A 237 3.96 -9.67 -5.36
N GLY A 238 3.33 -10.43 -6.25
CA GLY A 238 1.99 -11.00 -6.02
C GLY A 238 1.92 -11.85 -4.75
N PHE A 239 2.94 -12.64 -4.43
CA PHE A 239 2.90 -13.55 -3.28
C PHE A 239 2.91 -12.81 -1.93
N GLY A 240 3.88 -11.90 -1.70
CA GLY A 240 3.92 -11.10 -0.47
C GLY A 240 2.73 -10.15 -0.33
N LEU A 241 2.23 -9.60 -1.46
CA LEU A 241 1.05 -8.76 -1.46
C LEU A 241 -0.23 -9.52 -1.08
N THR A 242 -0.42 -10.71 -1.65
CA THR A 242 -1.63 -11.50 -1.41
C THR A 242 -1.55 -12.26 -0.10
N SER A 243 -0.58 -13.16 0.04
CA SER A 243 -0.53 -14.11 1.16
C SER A 243 -0.21 -13.44 2.50
N ASP A 244 0.69 -12.45 2.51
CA ASP A 244 1.03 -11.76 3.75
C ASP A 244 0.08 -10.59 4.02
N LEU A 245 0.07 -9.57 3.14
CA LEU A 245 -0.65 -8.32 3.42
C LEU A 245 -2.18 -8.47 3.35
N PHE A 246 -2.72 -9.05 2.27
CA PHE A 246 -4.17 -9.26 2.19
C PHE A 246 -4.61 -10.43 3.07
N GLY A 247 -3.84 -11.53 3.12
CA GLY A 247 -4.14 -12.70 3.95
C GLY A 247 -4.25 -12.36 5.44
N SER A 248 -3.24 -11.70 6.02
CA SER A 248 -3.30 -11.27 7.43
C SER A 248 -4.49 -10.33 7.70
N ALA A 249 -4.81 -9.42 6.78
CA ALA A 249 -5.95 -8.51 6.93
C ALA A 249 -7.30 -9.24 6.84
N ASP A 250 -7.44 -10.22 5.94
CA ASP A 250 -8.68 -10.99 5.78
C ASP A 250 -8.98 -11.82 7.04
N VAL A 251 -7.96 -12.47 7.60
CA VAL A 251 -8.02 -13.19 8.89
C VAL A 251 -8.24 -12.20 10.04
N GLY A 252 -7.67 -11.00 9.93
CA GLY A 252 -7.60 -10.02 11.02
C GLY A 252 -6.48 -10.31 12.01
N ALA A 253 -5.43 -10.96 11.54
CA ALA A 253 -4.18 -11.24 12.26
C ALA A 253 -3.28 -10.00 12.35
N THR A 254 -2.19 -10.09 13.10
CA THR A 254 -1.17 -9.03 13.17
C THR A 254 -0.13 -9.26 12.08
N LEU A 255 0.16 -8.22 11.29
CA LEU A 255 1.23 -8.25 10.29
C LEU A 255 2.50 -7.62 10.88
N VAL A 256 3.62 -8.32 10.80
CA VAL A 256 4.95 -7.81 11.17
C VAL A 256 5.78 -7.69 9.90
N ILE A 257 6.27 -6.47 9.60
CA ILE A 257 7.18 -6.25 8.47
C ILE A 257 8.61 -6.53 8.95
N ALA A 258 9.27 -7.52 8.35
CA ALA A 258 10.68 -7.79 8.62
C ALA A 258 11.55 -6.57 8.25
N ASP A 259 12.59 -6.33 9.03
CA ASP A 259 13.56 -5.26 8.80
C ASP A 259 14.36 -5.43 7.49
N GLY A 260 14.45 -6.67 7.02
CA GLY A 260 14.98 -7.01 5.71
C GLY A 260 15.03 -8.52 5.53
N ILE A 261 15.56 -8.94 4.38
CA ILE A 261 15.63 -10.35 3.99
C ILE A 261 16.96 -11.01 4.34
N ALA A 262 17.89 -10.26 4.92
CA ALA A 262 19.17 -10.82 5.30
C ALA A 262 18.98 -11.88 6.42
N PRO A 263 19.69 -13.02 6.39
CA PRO A 263 19.46 -14.13 7.32
C PRO A 263 19.49 -13.73 8.80
N GLU A 264 20.36 -12.80 9.17
CA GLU A 264 20.48 -12.24 10.50
C GLU A 264 19.27 -11.41 10.93
N GLN A 265 18.68 -10.63 10.02
CA GLN A 265 17.48 -9.84 10.28
C GLN A 265 16.25 -10.74 10.45
N ILE A 266 16.11 -11.76 9.59
CA ILE A 266 15.04 -12.76 9.72
C ILE A 266 15.20 -13.53 11.04
N ARG A 267 16.41 -13.98 11.37
CA ARG A 267 16.69 -14.66 12.65
C ARG A 267 16.35 -13.76 13.84
N HIS A 268 16.71 -12.49 13.79
CA HIS A 268 16.36 -11.52 14.82
C HIS A 268 14.84 -11.40 15.00
N ALA A 269 14.09 -11.28 13.90
CA ALA A 269 12.63 -11.25 13.93
C ALA A 269 12.03 -12.54 14.50
N LEU A 270 12.50 -13.71 14.09
CA LEU A 270 12.02 -15.01 14.62
C LEU A 270 12.22 -15.12 16.13
N HIS A 271 13.35 -14.64 16.67
CA HIS A 271 13.62 -14.69 18.10
C HIS A 271 12.83 -13.66 18.91
N THR A 272 12.66 -12.45 18.39
CA THR A 272 12.05 -11.32 19.12
C THR A 272 10.54 -11.29 18.99
N ILE A 273 10.01 -11.55 17.79
CA ILE A 273 8.57 -11.47 17.49
C ILE A 273 7.87 -12.82 17.65
N ARG A 274 8.58 -13.93 17.41
CA ARG A 274 8.02 -15.30 17.45
C ARG A 274 6.73 -15.43 16.61
N PRO A 275 6.81 -15.16 15.29
CA PRO A 275 5.64 -15.24 14.42
C PRO A 275 5.07 -16.65 14.40
N THR A 276 3.74 -16.75 14.25
CA THR A 276 3.03 -18.02 14.09
C THR A 276 2.82 -18.39 12.63
N VAL A 277 2.93 -17.41 11.72
CA VAL A 277 2.79 -17.60 10.27
C VAL A 277 3.99 -17.03 9.53
N LEU A 278 4.59 -17.86 8.68
CA LEU A 278 5.64 -17.51 7.72
C LEU A 278 5.34 -18.27 6.42
N MET A 279 5.01 -17.54 5.35
CA MET A 279 4.59 -18.07 4.05
C MET A 279 5.72 -18.08 3.02
#